data_AF-A0A7R7CHP6-F1
#
_entry.id   AF-A0A7R7CHP6-F1
#
_cell.length_a   1.000
_cell.length_b   1.000
_cell.length_c   1.000
_cell.angle_alpha   90.00
_cell.angle_beta   90.00
_cell.angle_gamma   90.00
#
_symmetry.space_group_name_H-M   'P 1'
#
loop_
_entity.id
_entity.type
_entity.pdbx_description
1 polymer ?
#
loop_
_entity_poly.entity_id
_entity_poly.type
_entity_poly.pdbx_seq_one_letter_code
_entity_poly.pdbx_strand_id
1 'polypeptide(L)'
;MSDTLTNAEFAILSLLAEAPRHGYEIERTIEERGMRDWTEIGFSSIYFLLKKLEKRGLAERTGGKTASPREPKTFRLTQAGHALHGERTRRAIAEPERLYPALLLGLANWPVLGSEGGGAALAARAAALDDAASLVEERCAAQAPLPAFVEAIFDYSLTMIAAERAWLDRARNTLEGTMEKIDFRKHLKTLYNPPADRFEIVDVPPLTYFMIDGSGDPNTAPAYAEAVETLYAASYTLKFMSKAVQSRDYVVPPLEGLWWAEDMTSFVTRQKEKWSWTMMIMIPDFLDRATVERAMEAAAKKKALPVLGRLRVEQLEEGKSVQIMHVGPYDAEGPVLKRLHEEFLPANGLAERGRHHEIYLGDPRKTAPDKLKTVLRQPVRER
;
A
#
# COMPACT_ATOMS: atom_id res chain seq x y z
N MET A 1 -19.66 -35.85 27.03
CA MET A 1 -20.19 -35.03 25.91
C MET A 1 -19.35 -33.76 25.89
N SER A 2 -19.02 -33.20 24.72
CA SER A 2 -18.22 -31.98 24.67
C SER A 2 -18.88 -30.87 25.51
N ASP A 3 -18.13 -30.28 26.44
CA ASP A 3 -18.59 -29.15 27.26
C ASP A 3 -18.70 -27.85 26.43
N THR A 4 -18.20 -27.86 25.19
CA THR A 4 -18.22 -26.69 24.31
C THR A 4 -19.62 -26.43 23.78
N LEU A 5 -20.16 -25.24 24.05
CA LEU A 5 -21.36 -24.71 23.38
C LEU A 5 -20.99 -24.23 21.98
N THR A 6 -21.81 -24.58 20.99
CA THR A 6 -21.82 -23.87 19.70
C THR A 6 -22.26 -22.42 19.90
N ASN A 7 -21.91 -21.52 18.98
CA ASN A 7 -22.32 -20.12 19.05
C ASN A 7 -23.85 -19.97 19.02
N ALA A 8 -24.57 -20.83 18.27
CA ALA A 8 -26.02 -20.88 18.28
C ALA A 8 -26.60 -21.32 19.64
N GLU A 9 -26.04 -22.35 20.28
CA GLU A 9 -26.46 -22.73 21.64
C GLU A 9 -26.19 -21.62 22.65
N PHE A 10 -25.05 -20.95 22.54
CA PHE A 10 -24.67 -19.84 23.42
C PHE A 10 -25.61 -18.64 23.26
N ALA A 11 -26.02 -18.30 22.04
CA ALA A 11 -26.97 -17.22 21.79
C ALA A 11 -28.35 -17.50 22.39
N ILE A 12 -28.90 -18.71 22.21
CA ILE A 12 -30.18 -19.10 22.83
C ILE A 12 -30.06 -19.08 24.36
N LEU A 13 -28.94 -19.57 24.90
CA LEU A 13 -28.67 -19.57 26.32
C LEU A 13 -28.58 -18.14 26.88
N SER A 14 -27.99 -17.20 26.14
CA SER A 14 -27.91 -15.78 26.50
C SER A 14 -29.30 -15.12 26.56
N LEU A 15 -30.18 -15.40 25.60
CA LEU A 15 -31.56 -14.88 25.59
C LEU A 15 -32.40 -15.40 26.77
N LEU A 16 -32.18 -16.65 27.18
CA LEU A 16 -32.80 -17.24 28.37
C LEU A 16 -32.20 -16.73 29.68
N ALA A 17 -30.95 -16.25 29.67
CA ALA A 17 -30.31 -15.64 30.83
C ALA A 17 -30.92 -14.27 31.17
N GLU A 18 -31.42 -13.54 30.17
CA GLU A 18 -32.12 -12.26 30.36
C GLU A 18 -33.49 -12.46 31.04
N ALA A 19 -34.26 -13.44 30.58
CA ALA A 19 -35.58 -13.76 31.10
C ALA A 19 -36.04 -15.15 30.64
N PRO A 20 -36.97 -15.80 31.36
CA PRO A 20 -37.70 -16.95 30.83
C PRO A 20 -38.46 -16.57 29.56
N ARG A 21 -38.35 -17.36 28.48
CA ARG A 21 -38.95 -17.05 27.17
C ARG A 21 -39.57 -18.26 26.50
N HIS A 22 -40.61 -18.03 25.72
CA HIS A 22 -41.12 -19.01 24.75
C HIS A 22 -40.30 -18.99 23.46
N GLY A 23 -40.31 -20.08 22.68
CA GLY A 23 -39.60 -20.17 21.39
C GLY A 23 -39.98 -19.05 20.39
N TYR A 24 -41.25 -18.65 20.35
CA TYR A 24 -41.71 -17.52 19.53
C TYR A 24 -41.15 -16.15 19.99
N GLU A 25 -40.98 -15.94 21.28
CA GLU A 25 -40.39 -14.70 21.80
C GLU A 25 -38.89 -14.63 21.50
N ILE A 26 -38.22 -15.78 21.55
CA ILE A 26 -36.82 -15.92 21.14
C ILE A 26 -36.67 -15.57 19.66
N GLU A 27 -37.54 -16.11 18.79
CA GLU A 27 -37.54 -15.78 17.35
C GLU A 27 -37.72 -14.27 17.13
N ARG A 28 -38.72 -13.68 17.77
CA ARG A 28 -39.00 -12.24 17.65
C ARG A 28 -37.80 -11.41 18.09
N THR A 29 -37.17 -11.73 19.22
CA THR A 29 -35.99 -11.00 19.70
C THR A 29 -34.77 -11.19 18.79
N ILE A 30 -34.58 -12.37 18.19
CA ILE A 30 -33.52 -12.61 17.20
C ILE A 30 -33.71 -11.72 15.98
N GLU A 31 -34.94 -11.58 15.48
CA GLU A 31 -35.29 -10.73 14.35
C GLU A 31 -35.14 -9.25 14.68
N GLU A 32 -35.74 -8.78 15.78
CA GLU A 32 -35.67 -7.39 16.26
C GLU A 32 -34.22 -6.92 16.43
N ARG A 33 -33.35 -7.77 17.02
CA ARG A 33 -31.94 -7.45 17.28
C ARG A 33 -31.01 -7.76 16.10
N GLY A 34 -31.52 -8.34 15.01
CA GLY A 34 -30.72 -8.74 13.86
C GLY A 34 -29.63 -9.76 14.19
N MET A 35 -29.87 -10.67 15.15
CA MET A 35 -28.83 -11.57 15.67
C MET A 35 -28.25 -12.51 14.60
N ARG A 36 -28.98 -12.72 13.50
CA ARG A 36 -28.55 -13.56 12.38
C ARG A 36 -27.39 -12.98 11.57
N ASP A 37 -27.15 -11.69 11.70
CA ASP A 37 -26.03 -11.03 11.01
C ASP A 37 -24.69 -11.28 11.73
N TRP A 38 -24.73 -11.72 12.99
CA TRP A 38 -23.55 -11.97 13.82
C TRP A 38 -23.56 -13.30 14.57
N THR A 39 -24.57 -14.15 14.37
CA THR A 39 -24.65 -15.52 14.92
C THR A 39 -25.24 -16.52 13.93
N GLU A 40 -24.80 -17.77 14.02
CA GLU A 40 -25.26 -18.88 13.15
C GLU A 40 -26.60 -19.49 13.61
N ILE A 41 -27.65 -18.68 13.77
CA ILE A 41 -28.98 -19.17 14.19
C ILE A 41 -29.94 -19.27 13.00
N GLY A 42 -30.21 -20.49 12.54
CA GLY A 42 -31.23 -20.74 11.52
C GLY A 42 -32.66 -20.67 12.08
N PHE A 43 -33.63 -20.24 11.27
CA PHE A 43 -35.06 -20.14 11.63
C PHE A 43 -35.62 -21.43 12.25
N SER A 44 -35.35 -22.59 11.63
CA SER A 44 -35.87 -23.88 12.09
C SER A 44 -35.12 -24.47 13.29
N SER A 45 -34.12 -23.78 13.84
CA SER A 45 -33.20 -24.37 14.83
C SER A 45 -33.60 -24.13 16.29
N ILE A 46 -34.45 -23.13 16.59
CA ILE A 46 -34.69 -22.67 17.97
C ILE A 46 -35.19 -23.79 18.88
N TYR A 47 -36.26 -24.48 18.51
CA TYR A 47 -36.82 -25.56 19.34
C TYR A 47 -35.88 -26.76 19.45
N PHE A 48 -35.10 -27.03 18.41
CA PHE A 48 -34.06 -28.06 18.45
C PHE A 48 -32.97 -27.71 19.47
N LEU A 49 -32.48 -26.46 19.45
CA LEU A 49 -31.48 -25.96 20.39
C LEU A 49 -32.02 -25.94 21.83
N LEU A 50 -33.26 -25.48 22.05
CA LEU A 50 -33.92 -25.53 23.35
C LEU A 50 -34.01 -26.95 23.91
N LYS A 51 -34.43 -27.92 23.09
CA LYS A 51 -34.48 -29.34 23.48
C LYS A 51 -33.09 -29.90 23.78
N LYS A 52 -32.06 -29.45 23.05
CA LYS A 52 -30.66 -29.84 23.27
C LYS A 52 -30.13 -29.29 24.59
N LEU A 53 -30.40 -28.02 24.90
CA LEU A 53 -30.07 -27.37 26.18
C LEU A 53 -30.81 -28.03 27.36
N GLU A 54 -32.08 -28.39 27.17
CA GLU A 54 -32.89 -29.13 28.16
C GLU A 54 -32.31 -30.52 28.44
N LYS A 55 -31.96 -31.28 27.39
CA LYS A 55 -31.32 -32.60 27.53
C LYS A 55 -29.95 -32.52 28.23
N ARG A 56 -29.25 -31.39 28.10
CA ARG A 56 -27.98 -31.10 28.78
C ARG A 56 -28.15 -30.59 30.21
N GLY A 57 -29.39 -30.38 30.68
CA GLY A 57 -29.68 -29.83 32.00
C GLY A 57 -29.31 -28.35 32.16
N LEU A 58 -29.12 -27.61 31.07
CA LEU A 58 -28.76 -26.20 31.07
C LEU A 58 -29.99 -25.28 31.05
N ALA A 59 -31.10 -25.78 30.52
CA ALA A 59 -32.40 -25.11 30.53
C ALA A 59 -33.49 -26.08 30.98
N GLU A 60 -34.61 -25.55 31.44
CA GLU A 60 -35.78 -26.34 31.82
C GLU A 60 -37.07 -25.62 31.46
N ARG A 61 -38.15 -26.39 31.32
CA ARG A 61 -39.47 -25.85 31.02
C ARG A 61 -40.16 -25.37 32.29
N THR A 62 -40.79 -24.21 32.20
CA THR A 62 -41.68 -23.66 33.22
C THR A 62 -43.13 -23.86 32.80
N GLY A 63 -43.91 -24.47 33.69
CA GLY A 63 -45.31 -24.89 33.46
C GLY A 63 -45.60 -26.18 34.21
N GLY A 64 -46.54 -26.15 35.16
CA GLY A 64 -46.87 -27.28 36.02
C GLY A 64 -47.45 -28.47 35.24
N LYS A 65 -47.47 -29.66 35.87
CA LYS A 65 -48.09 -30.89 35.34
C LYS A 65 -49.60 -30.74 34.99
N THR A 66 -50.20 -29.62 35.33
CA THR A 66 -51.60 -29.23 35.09
C THR A 66 -51.79 -28.25 33.91
N ALA A 67 -50.73 -27.82 33.23
CA ALA A 67 -50.83 -26.95 32.05
C ALA A 67 -51.52 -27.67 30.88
N SER A 68 -52.43 -26.99 30.20
CA SER A 68 -53.13 -27.52 29.03
C SER A 68 -52.12 -27.93 27.93
N PRO A 69 -52.33 -29.04 27.19
CA PRO A 69 -51.46 -29.45 26.08
C PRO A 69 -51.26 -28.37 25.00
N ARG A 70 -52.10 -27.33 25.00
CA ARG A 70 -52.10 -26.20 24.06
C ARG A 70 -51.36 -24.97 24.57
N GLU A 71 -50.87 -24.94 25.81
CA GLU A 71 -50.14 -23.78 26.32
C GLU A 71 -48.68 -23.76 25.81
N PRO A 72 -48.20 -22.61 25.28
CA PRO A 72 -46.82 -22.45 24.85
C PRO A 72 -45.85 -22.69 26.03
N LYS A 73 -44.85 -23.56 25.85
CA LYS A 73 -43.91 -23.93 26.92
C LYS A 73 -42.80 -22.90 27.05
N THR A 74 -42.77 -22.21 28.18
CA THR A 74 -41.69 -21.25 28.51
C THR A 74 -40.45 -21.99 28.98
N PHE A 75 -39.27 -21.51 28.61
CA PHE A 75 -37.98 -22.07 29.01
C PHE A 75 -37.25 -21.08 29.93
N ARG A 76 -36.52 -21.59 30.92
CA ARG A 76 -35.61 -20.81 31.77
C ARG A 76 -34.28 -21.54 31.94
N LEU A 77 -33.22 -20.82 32.29
CA LEU A 77 -31.95 -21.46 32.63
C LEU A 77 -32.00 -22.16 33.99
N THR A 78 -31.25 -23.26 34.11
CA THR A 78 -30.92 -23.88 35.39
C THR A 78 -29.74 -23.17 36.04
N GLN A 79 -29.40 -23.52 37.28
CA GLN A 79 -28.17 -23.02 37.93
C GLN A 79 -26.92 -23.39 37.12
N ALA A 80 -26.86 -24.61 36.57
CA ALA A 80 -25.78 -25.04 35.70
C ALA A 80 -25.75 -24.23 34.39
N GLY A 81 -26.93 -23.90 33.84
CA GLY A 81 -27.05 -23.01 32.68
C GLY A 81 -26.47 -21.62 32.92
N HIS A 82 -26.79 -20.99 34.06
CA HIS A 82 -26.25 -19.68 34.42
C HIS A 82 -24.73 -19.71 34.66
N ALA A 83 -24.20 -20.75 35.31
CA ALA A 83 -22.76 -20.89 35.51
C ALA A 83 -22.01 -21.03 34.17
N LEU A 84 -22.53 -21.85 33.26
CA LEU A 84 -21.95 -22.04 31.94
C LEU A 84 -22.08 -20.79 31.05
N HIS A 85 -23.19 -20.04 31.16
CA HIS A 85 -23.35 -18.74 30.51
C HIS A 85 -22.19 -17.81 30.84
N GLY A 86 -21.94 -17.58 32.14
CA GLY A 86 -20.92 -16.65 32.60
C GLY A 86 -19.51 -17.05 32.15
N GLU A 87 -19.18 -18.34 32.25
CA GLU A 87 -17.88 -18.84 31.82
C GLU A 87 -17.70 -18.74 30.30
N ARG A 88 -18.72 -19.08 29.50
CA ARG A 88 -18.64 -18.95 28.04
C ARG A 88 -18.53 -17.49 27.60
N THR A 89 -19.27 -16.57 28.25
CA THR A 89 -19.17 -15.13 28.00
C THR A 89 -17.76 -14.61 28.26
N ARG A 90 -17.19 -14.94 29.43
CA ARG A 90 -15.81 -14.55 29.79
C ARG A 90 -14.81 -15.06 28.74
N ARG A 91 -14.94 -16.33 28.35
CA ARG A 91 -14.06 -16.95 27.37
C ARG A 91 -14.19 -16.33 25.98
N ALA A 92 -15.41 -16.04 25.52
CA ALA A 92 -15.66 -15.43 24.21
C ALA A 92 -15.05 -14.03 24.09
N ILE A 93 -14.94 -13.29 25.21
CA ILE A 93 -14.31 -11.97 25.24
C ILE A 93 -12.78 -12.09 25.35
N ALA A 94 -12.28 -13.00 26.19
CA ALA A 94 -10.86 -13.08 26.53
C ALA A 94 -10.01 -13.85 25.51
N GLU A 95 -10.60 -14.83 24.81
CA GLU A 95 -9.86 -15.74 23.93
C GLU A 95 -10.23 -15.49 22.46
N PRO A 96 -9.25 -15.18 21.59
CA PRO A 96 -9.54 -15.00 20.16
C PRO A 96 -9.88 -16.34 19.51
N GLU A 97 -11.03 -16.38 18.84
CA GLU A 97 -11.46 -17.54 18.05
C GLU A 97 -10.94 -17.40 16.60
N ARG A 98 -10.45 -18.50 16.02
CA ARG A 98 -9.99 -18.50 14.62
C ARG A 98 -11.22 -18.51 13.71
N LEU A 99 -11.37 -17.46 12.92
CA LEU A 99 -12.35 -17.42 11.83
C LEU A 99 -11.74 -18.08 10.58
N TYR A 100 -12.54 -18.86 9.87
CA TYR A 100 -12.16 -19.50 8.60
C TYR A 100 -13.06 -18.99 7.46
N PRO A 101 -12.84 -17.75 6.95
CA PRO A 101 -13.71 -17.18 5.93
C PRO A 101 -13.66 -17.96 4.62
N ALA A 102 -14.83 -18.28 4.05
CA ALA A 102 -14.93 -18.94 2.74
C ALA A 102 -14.26 -18.14 1.61
N LEU A 103 -14.14 -16.82 1.77
CA LEU A 103 -13.38 -15.94 0.88
C LEU A 103 -11.95 -16.45 0.65
N LEU A 104 -11.26 -16.95 1.68
CA LEU A 104 -9.88 -17.45 1.54
C LEU A 104 -9.81 -18.68 0.64
N LEU A 105 -10.82 -19.57 0.73
CA LEU A 105 -10.94 -20.71 -0.18
C LEU A 105 -11.26 -20.25 -1.60
N GLY A 106 -12.12 -19.21 -1.75
CA GLY A 106 -12.39 -18.60 -3.06
C GLY A 106 -11.12 -18.06 -3.72
N LEU A 107 -10.31 -17.30 -2.97
CA LEU A 107 -9.03 -16.76 -3.44
C LEU A 107 -8.00 -17.86 -3.74
N ALA A 108 -7.95 -18.92 -2.94
CA ALA A 108 -7.08 -20.07 -3.21
C ALA A 108 -7.40 -20.75 -4.55
N ASN A 109 -8.63 -20.57 -5.04
CA ASN A 109 -9.11 -21.07 -6.33
C ASN A 109 -9.22 -19.96 -7.40
N TRP A 110 -8.56 -18.81 -7.21
CA TRP A 110 -8.56 -17.68 -8.15
C TRP A 110 -8.34 -18.06 -9.63
N PRO A 111 -7.42 -19.00 -9.97
CA PRO A 111 -7.20 -19.38 -11.37
C PRO A 111 -8.44 -19.90 -12.11
N VAL A 112 -9.49 -20.34 -11.39
CA VAL A 112 -10.76 -20.78 -11.98
C VAL A 112 -11.52 -19.61 -12.62
N LEU A 113 -11.42 -18.40 -12.05
CA LEU A 113 -12.15 -17.22 -12.50
C LEU A 113 -11.30 -16.28 -13.38
N GLY A 114 -9.98 -16.30 -13.19
CA GLY A 114 -9.07 -15.35 -13.83
C GLY A 114 -9.30 -13.89 -13.37
N SER A 115 -8.58 -12.93 -13.97
CA SER A 115 -8.64 -11.54 -13.54
C SER A 115 -9.99 -10.87 -13.76
N GLU A 116 -10.67 -11.15 -14.88
CA GLU A 116 -11.98 -10.55 -15.20
C GLU A 116 -13.09 -11.09 -14.30
N GLY A 117 -13.27 -12.42 -14.27
CA GLY A 117 -14.30 -13.06 -13.44
C GLY A 117 -14.04 -12.87 -11.95
N GLY A 118 -12.78 -12.94 -11.53
CA GLY A 118 -12.37 -12.71 -10.15
C GLY A 118 -12.59 -11.24 -9.74
N GLY A 119 -12.24 -10.28 -10.60
CA GLY A 119 -12.46 -8.86 -10.36
C GLY A 119 -13.94 -8.53 -10.19
N ALA A 120 -14.80 -9.05 -11.07
CA ALA A 120 -16.25 -8.91 -10.96
C ALA A 120 -16.81 -9.51 -9.64
N ALA A 121 -16.32 -10.68 -9.24
CA ALA A 121 -16.73 -11.31 -7.98
C ALA A 121 -16.31 -10.50 -6.75
N LEU A 122 -15.10 -9.95 -6.74
CA LEU A 122 -14.63 -9.07 -5.66
C LEU A 122 -15.39 -7.73 -5.63
N ALA A 123 -15.77 -7.18 -6.79
CA ALA A 123 -16.61 -5.99 -6.86
C ALA A 123 -18.02 -6.24 -6.32
N ALA A 124 -18.63 -7.38 -6.67
CA ALA A 124 -19.93 -7.78 -6.12
C ALA A 124 -19.87 -7.95 -4.59
N ARG A 125 -18.77 -8.53 -4.08
CA ARG A 125 -18.55 -8.64 -2.64
C ARG A 125 -18.41 -7.27 -1.96
N ALA A 126 -17.71 -6.34 -2.59
CA ALA A 126 -17.56 -4.98 -2.07
C ALA A 126 -18.93 -4.28 -1.94
N ALA A 127 -19.78 -4.37 -2.98
CA ALA A 127 -21.13 -3.82 -2.93
C ALA A 127 -21.99 -4.47 -1.82
N ALA A 128 -21.90 -5.79 -1.66
CA ALA A 128 -22.62 -6.50 -0.60
C ALA A 128 -22.16 -6.11 0.82
N LEU A 129 -20.88 -5.74 1.00
CA LEU A 129 -20.38 -5.20 2.26
C LEU A 129 -20.89 -3.79 2.52
N ASP A 130 -20.99 -2.94 1.49
CA ASP A 130 -21.54 -1.59 1.59
C ASP A 130 -23.05 -1.64 1.98
N ASP A 131 -23.81 -2.56 1.39
CA ASP A 131 -25.20 -2.84 1.77
C ASP A 131 -25.31 -3.36 3.21
N ALA A 132 -24.42 -4.27 3.61
CA ALA A 132 -24.41 -4.82 4.96
C ALA A 132 -24.07 -3.75 6.02
N ALA A 133 -23.12 -2.85 5.74
CA ALA A 133 -22.80 -1.73 6.62
C ALA A 133 -24.04 -0.84 6.83
N SER A 134 -24.71 -0.47 5.73
CA SER A 134 -25.91 0.37 5.75
C SER A 134 -27.01 -0.26 6.62
N LEU A 135 -27.26 -1.57 6.47
CA LEU A 135 -28.24 -2.28 7.30
C LEU A 135 -27.89 -2.28 8.79
N VAL A 136 -26.61 -2.43 9.12
CA VAL A 136 -26.12 -2.41 10.52
C VAL A 136 -26.27 -1.01 11.11
N GLU A 137 -25.96 0.04 10.36
CA GLU A 137 -26.13 1.45 10.75
C GLU A 137 -27.61 1.80 10.99
N GLU A 138 -28.49 1.46 10.04
CA GLU A 138 -29.93 1.67 10.16
C GLU A 138 -30.51 0.97 11.39
N ARG A 139 -30.08 -0.27 11.65
CA ARG A 139 -30.54 -1.03 12.81
C ARG A 139 -30.03 -0.44 14.13
N CYS A 140 -28.77 0.00 14.18
CA CYS A 140 -28.22 0.68 15.35
C CYS A 140 -29.04 1.96 15.66
N ALA A 141 -29.31 2.77 14.64
CA ALA A 141 -30.10 3.99 14.77
C ALA A 141 -31.55 3.71 15.23
N ALA A 142 -32.18 2.66 14.70
CA ALA A 142 -33.55 2.28 15.05
C ALA A 142 -33.70 1.77 16.50
N GLN A 143 -32.63 1.26 17.11
CA GLN A 143 -32.64 0.75 18.48
C GLN A 143 -32.13 1.75 19.53
N ALA A 144 -31.71 2.94 19.11
CA ALA A 144 -31.19 3.97 20.01
C ALA A 144 -32.27 4.53 20.97
N PRO A 145 -31.91 4.91 22.21
CA PRO A 145 -30.56 4.84 22.80
C PRO A 145 -30.21 3.43 23.28
N LEU A 146 -28.95 3.03 23.10
CA LEU A 146 -28.43 1.71 23.44
C LEU A 146 -27.47 1.77 24.65
N PRO A 147 -27.38 0.71 25.46
CA PRO A 147 -26.29 0.57 26.42
C PRO A 147 -24.93 0.49 25.72
N ALA A 148 -23.87 1.03 26.31
CA ALA A 148 -22.53 1.09 25.71
C ALA A 148 -21.98 -0.28 25.25
N PHE A 149 -22.28 -1.37 25.98
CA PHE A 149 -21.84 -2.71 25.57
C PHE A 149 -22.58 -3.22 24.32
N VAL A 150 -23.78 -2.72 24.04
CA VAL A 150 -24.55 -3.05 22.83
C VAL A 150 -24.04 -2.19 21.67
N GLU A 151 -23.76 -0.90 21.91
CA GLU A 151 -23.11 -0.03 20.91
C GLU A 151 -21.77 -0.63 20.44
N ALA A 152 -20.98 -1.19 21.36
CA ALA A 152 -19.72 -1.86 21.03
C ALA A 152 -19.89 -3.07 20.09
N ILE A 153 -21.04 -3.74 20.08
CA ILE A 153 -21.32 -4.84 19.14
C ILE A 153 -21.49 -4.28 17.73
N PHE A 154 -22.27 -3.21 17.57
CA PHE A 154 -22.47 -2.53 16.30
C PHE A 154 -21.16 -1.92 15.77
N ASP A 155 -20.40 -1.24 16.63
CA ASP A 155 -19.09 -0.67 16.30
C ASP A 155 -18.11 -1.73 15.81
N TYR A 156 -18.02 -2.87 16.50
CA TYR A 156 -17.20 -3.99 16.07
C TYR A 156 -17.63 -4.51 14.69
N SER A 157 -18.93 -4.74 14.47
CA SER A 157 -19.45 -5.19 13.18
C SER A 157 -19.11 -4.23 12.04
N LEU A 158 -19.34 -2.94 12.22
CA LEU A 158 -19.03 -1.91 11.22
C LEU A 158 -17.53 -1.82 10.96
N THR A 159 -16.71 -1.88 12.02
CA THR A 159 -15.24 -1.88 11.91
C THR A 159 -14.75 -3.06 11.09
N MET A 160 -15.28 -4.26 11.32
CA MET A 160 -14.90 -5.45 10.57
C MET A 160 -15.33 -5.38 9.10
N ILE A 161 -16.54 -4.87 8.81
CA ILE A 161 -17.01 -4.65 7.43
C ILE A 161 -16.12 -3.63 6.72
N ALA A 162 -15.83 -2.49 7.34
CA ALA A 162 -14.97 -1.46 6.79
C ALA A 162 -13.54 -1.95 6.55
N ALA A 163 -12.99 -2.74 7.47
CA ALA A 163 -11.66 -3.33 7.34
C ALA A 163 -11.59 -4.30 6.14
N GLU A 164 -12.61 -5.16 5.96
CA GLU A 164 -12.68 -6.05 4.80
C GLU A 164 -12.86 -5.26 3.49
N ARG A 165 -13.74 -4.25 3.49
CA ARG A 165 -13.99 -3.39 2.34
C ARG A 165 -12.72 -2.68 1.86
N ALA A 166 -11.93 -2.12 2.77
CA ALA A 166 -10.66 -1.48 2.47
C ALA A 166 -9.60 -2.50 2.00
N TRP A 167 -9.62 -3.72 2.54
CA TRP A 167 -8.75 -4.80 2.06
C TRP A 167 -9.10 -5.21 0.63
N LEU A 168 -10.39 -5.30 0.28
CA LEU A 168 -10.86 -5.65 -1.07
C LEU A 168 -10.35 -4.67 -2.12
N ASP A 169 -10.33 -3.36 -1.85
CA ASP A 169 -9.80 -2.38 -2.80
C ASP A 169 -8.33 -2.66 -3.16
N ARG A 170 -7.50 -2.92 -2.14
CA ARG A 170 -6.08 -3.24 -2.35
C ARG A 170 -5.90 -4.59 -3.05
N ALA A 171 -6.69 -5.58 -2.65
CA ALA A 171 -6.63 -6.93 -3.22
C ALA A 171 -7.02 -6.92 -4.70
N ARG A 172 -8.09 -6.21 -5.07
CA ARG A 172 -8.53 -6.04 -6.46
C ARG A 172 -7.45 -5.39 -7.31
N ASN A 173 -6.88 -4.28 -6.86
CA ASN A 173 -5.79 -3.62 -7.60
C ASN A 173 -4.59 -4.54 -7.85
N THR A 174 -4.28 -5.40 -6.88
CA THR A 174 -3.19 -6.37 -6.98
C THR A 174 -3.54 -7.51 -7.93
N LEU A 175 -4.74 -8.06 -7.84
CA LEU A 175 -5.17 -9.27 -8.57
C LEU A 175 -5.65 -8.98 -10.00
N GLU A 176 -6.25 -7.81 -10.24
CA GLU A 176 -6.63 -7.32 -11.57
C GLU A 176 -5.43 -6.74 -12.33
N GLY A 177 -4.27 -6.57 -11.67
CA GLY A 177 -3.05 -6.05 -12.28
C GLY A 177 -3.11 -4.55 -12.60
N THR A 178 -4.09 -3.82 -12.04
CA THR A 178 -4.39 -2.41 -12.32
C THR A 178 -3.60 -1.42 -11.46
N MET A 179 -2.60 -1.87 -10.69
CA MET A 179 -1.72 -0.95 -9.98
C MET A 179 -0.91 -0.12 -10.99
N GLU A 180 -1.39 1.10 -11.25
CA GLU A 180 -0.84 2.02 -12.24
C GLU A 180 0.63 2.30 -11.91
N LYS A 181 1.52 1.82 -12.77
CA LYS A 181 2.96 1.96 -12.58
C LYS A 181 3.39 3.35 -13.03
N ILE A 182 3.74 4.21 -12.08
CA ILE A 182 4.18 5.58 -12.38
C ILE A 182 5.50 5.53 -13.16
N ASP A 183 5.53 6.08 -14.37
CA ASP A 183 6.77 6.29 -15.15
C ASP A 183 7.08 7.79 -15.16
N PHE A 184 8.09 8.19 -14.38
CA PHE A 184 8.47 9.62 -14.25
C PHE A 184 8.94 10.25 -15.54
N ARG A 185 9.41 9.46 -16.52
CA ARG A 185 9.73 9.99 -17.85
C ARG A 185 8.49 10.45 -18.61
N LYS A 186 7.32 9.87 -18.28
CA LYS A 186 6.02 10.30 -18.81
C LYS A 186 5.40 11.39 -17.94
N HIS A 187 5.49 11.26 -16.62
CA HIS A 187 4.89 12.20 -15.68
C HIS A 187 5.60 13.57 -15.70
N LEU A 188 6.94 13.57 -15.73
CA LEU A 188 7.79 14.76 -15.83
C LEU A 188 8.38 14.88 -17.24
N LYS A 189 7.52 14.75 -18.26
CA LYS A 189 7.94 14.71 -19.68
C LYS A 189 8.79 15.91 -20.09
N THR A 190 8.48 17.09 -19.56
CA THR A 190 9.23 18.33 -19.80
C THR A 190 10.68 18.24 -19.31
N LEU A 191 10.97 17.42 -18.29
CA LEU A 191 12.33 17.26 -17.75
C LEU A 191 13.09 16.11 -18.43
N TYR A 192 12.38 15.08 -18.90
CA TYR A 192 12.99 13.84 -19.40
C TYR A 192 12.91 13.65 -20.93
N ASN A 193 12.23 14.53 -21.66
CA ASN A 193 12.10 14.42 -23.12
C ASN A 193 12.17 15.77 -23.84
N PRO A 194 13.28 16.53 -23.72
CA PRO A 194 13.53 17.72 -24.53
C PRO A 194 13.67 17.40 -26.03
N PRO A 195 13.54 18.41 -26.90
CA PRO A 195 13.88 18.29 -28.31
C PRO A 195 15.37 18.01 -28.54
N ALA A 196 15.70 17.34 -29.64
CA ALA A 196 17.08 17.04 -30.05
C ALA A 196 17.67 18.06 -31.04
N ASP A 197 16.82 18.91 -31.63
CA ASP A 197 17.18 19.86 -32.68
C ASP A 197 17.36 21.30 -32.18
N ARG A 198 16.87 21.62 -30.98
CA ARG A 198 16.94 22.96 -30.38
C ARG A 198 17.13 22.89 -28.87
N PHE A 199 17.66 23.97 -28.32
CA PHE A 199 17.69 24.19 -26.87
C PHE A 199 16.32 24.62 -26.37
N GLU A 200 15.98 24.15 -25.17
CA GLU A 200 14.74 24.49 -24.47
C GLU A 200 15.06 25.05 -23.09
N ILE A 201 14.45 26.19 -22.75
CA ILE A 201 14.51 26.74 -21.40
C ILE A 201 13.41 26.07 -20.59
N VAL A 202 13.77 25.51 -19.43
CA VAL A 202 12.86 24.81 -18.53
C VAL A 202 13.04 25.33 -17.11
N ASP A 203 11.97 25.35 -16.32
CA ASP A 203 12.05 25.56 -14.88
C ASP A 203 11.96 24.20 -14.19
N VAL A 204 13.03 23.83 -13.48
CA VAL A 204 13.11 22.54 -12.79
C VAL A 204 12.70 22.75 -11.33
N PRO A 205 11.62 22.11 -10.86
CA PRO A 205 11.23 22.23 -9.45
C PRO A 205 12.28 21.61 -8.53
N PRO A 206 12.28 21.94 -7.23
CA PRO A 206 13.10 21.24 -6.25
C PRO A 206 12.79 19.74 -6.26
N LEU A 207 13.79 18.91 -6.56
CA LEU A 207 13.66 17.45 -6.61
C LEU A 207 14.56 16.79 -5.57
N THR A 208 14.10 15.73 -4.94
CA THR A 208 14.87 14.97 -3.95
C THR A 208 15.57 13.80 -4.60
N TYR A 209 16.81 13.52 -4.18
CA TYR A 209 17.65 12.49 -4.78
C TYR A 209 18.37 11.65 -3.74
N PHE A 210 18.61 10.39 -4.07
CA PHE A 210 19.77 9.67 -3.58
C PHE A 210 21.00 10.18 -4.32
N MET A 211 22.06 10.56 -3.60
CA MET A 211 23.29 11.12 -4.18
C MET A 211 24.55 10.46 -3.62
N ILE A 212 25.56 10.29 -4.47
CA ILE A 212 26.94 9.92 -4.08
C ILE A 212 27.91 10.78 -4.88
N ASP A 213 28.76 11.51 -4.16
CA ASP A 213 29.85 12.31 -4.75
C ASP A 213 31.06 11.42 -5.05
N GLY A 214 31.86 11.78 -6.05
CA GLY A 214 33.09 11.10 -6.44
C GLY A 214 33.95 11.92 -7.41
N SER A 215 35.05 11.32 -7.87
CA SER A 215 35.99 11.95 -8.79
C SER A 215 36.73 10.91 -9.63
N GLY A 216 37.30 11.34 -10.75
CA GLY A 216 38.07 10.50 -11.67
C GLY A 216 37.25 9.97 -12.84
N ASP A 217 37.92 9.30 -13.80
CA ASP A 217 37.29 8.83 -15.04
C ASP A 217 36.20 7.77 -14.74
N PRO A 218 34.94 8.02 -15.14
CA PRO A 218 33.83 7.07 -14.93
C PRO A 218 34.05 5.72 -15.61
N ASN A 219 34.94 5.62 -16.60
CA ASN A 219 35.21 4.39 -17.33
C ASN A 219 36.20 3.46 -16.61
N THR A 220 37.03 4.00 -15.72
CA THR A 220 38.14 3.26 -15.10
C THR A 220 38.10 3.27 -13.57
N ALA A 221 37.49 4.29 -12.96
CA ALA A 221 37.45 4.44 -11.51
C ALA A 221 36.48 3.43 -10.85
N PRO A 222 36.95 2.54 -9.97
CA PRO A 222 36.08 1.61 -9.23
C PRO A 222 35.01 2.35 -8.42
N ALA A 223 35.37 3.52 -7.89
CA ALA A 223 34.47 4.38 -7.11
C ALA A 223 33.19 4.76 -7.88
N TYR A 224 33.27 4.91 -9.21
CA TYR A 224 32.11 5.22 -10.04
C TYR A 224 31.14 4.03 -10.11
N ALA A 225 31.66 2.84 -10.41
CA ALA A 225 30.87 1.62 -10.48
C ALA A 225 30.20 1.30 -9.13
N GLU A 226 30.95 1.43 -8.03
CA GLU A 226 30.46 1.24 -6.66
C GLU A 226 29.35 2.24 -6.29
N ALA A 227 29.48 3.51 -6.71
CA ALA A 227 28.46 4.53 -6.49
C ALA A 227 27.16 4.19 -7.23
N VAL A 228 27.25 3.90 -8.53
CA VAL A 228 26.08 3.53 -9.35
C VAL A 228 25.40 2.28 -8.81
N GLU A 229 26.17 1.25 -8.43
CA GLU A 229 25.64 0.04 -7.82
C GLU A 229 24.89 0.32 -6.51
N THR A 230 25.45 1.17 -5.66
CA THR A 230 24.85 1.57 -4.38
C THR A 230 23.55 2.34 -4.59
N LEU A 231 23.52 3.28 -5.53
CA LEU A 231 22.32 4.07 -5.88
C LEU A 231 21.18 3.17 -6.37
N TYR A 232 21.47 2.21 -7.26
CA TYR A 232 20.46 1.28 -7.73
C TYR A 232 19.98 0.34 -6.62
N ALA A 233 20.88 -0.16 -5.77
CA ALA A 233 20.49 -1.03 -4.66
C ALA A 233 19.53 -0.32 -3.69
N ALA A 234 19.80 0.95 -3.35
CA ALA A 234 18.90 1.77 -2.53
C ALA A 234 17.58 2.06 -3.25
N SER A 235 17.63 2.48 -4.52
CA SER A 235 16.45 2.86 -5.30
C SER A 235 15.48 1.70 -5.56
N TYR A 236 15.99 0.50 -5.86
CA TYR A 236 15.15 -0.69 -5.99
C TYR A 236 14.58 -1.15 -4.66
N THR A 237 15.35 -1.05 -3.57
CA THR A 237 14.84 -1.36 -2.22
C THR A 237 13.69 -0.42 -1.87
N LEU A 238 13.84 0.87 -2.11
CA LEU A 238 12.80 1.87 -1.90
C LEU A 238 11.56 1.59 -2.75
N LYS A 239 11.73 1.29 -4.05
CA LYS A 239 10.62 0.92 -4.94
C LYS A 239 9.82 -0.28 -4.42
N PHE A 240 10.51 -1.35 -4.03
CA PHE A 240 9.82 -2.55 -3.53
C PHE A 240 9.12 -2.30 -2.19
N MET A 241 9.68 -1.44 -1.34
CA MET A 241 9.02 -1.02 -0.11
C MET A 241 7.77 -0.16 -0.38
N SER A 242 7.84 0.79 -1.32
CA SER A 242 6.70 1.57 -1.78
C SER A 242 5.56 0.68 -2.27
N LYS A 243 5.90 -0.32 -3.10
CA LYS A 243 4.93 -1.30 -3.59
C LYS A 243 4.29 -2.12 -2.47
N ALA A 244 5.08 -2.59 -1.51
CA ALA A 244 4.61 -3.48 -0.45
C ALA A 244 3.80 -2.75 0.65
N VAL A 245 4.22 -1.53 1.02
CA VAL A 245 3.67 -0.81 2.17
C VAL A 245 2.62 0.21 1.75
N GLN A 246 2.82 0.90 0.63
CA GLN A 246 1.97 1.99 0.18
C GLN A 246 1.10 1.63 -1.03
N SER A 247 1.23 0.41 -1.56
CA SER A 247 0.53 -0.02 -2.80
C SER A 247 0.76 0.92 -3.99
N ARG A 248 1.92 1.60 -4.02
CA ARG A 248 2.34 2.49 -5.12
C ARG A 248 3.58 1.91 -5.79
N ASP A 249 3.47 1.56 -7.06
CA ASP A 249 4.57 1.04 -7.89
C ASP A 249 5.01 2.11 -8.90
N TYR A 250 6.31 2.14 -9.17
CA TYR A 250 6.89 3.11 -10.10
C TYR A 250 8.11 2.51 -10.81
N VAL A 251 8.44 3.07 -11.97
CA VAL A 251 9.70 2.81 -12.64
C VAL A 251 10.78 3.63 -11.94
N VAL A 252 11.87 2.98 -11.49
CA VAL A 252 13.03 3.70 -10.95
C VAL A 252 13.48 4.74 -11.99
N PRO A 253 13.58 6.03 -11.62
CA PRO A 253 14.01 7.08 -12.54
C PRO A 253 15.39 6.79 -13.16
N PRO A 254 15.71 7.42 -14.30
CA PRO A 254 17.04 7.31 -14.92
C PRO A 254 18.16 7.67 -13.93
N LEU A 255 19.36 7.15 -14.19
CA LEU A 255 20.57 7.66 -13.53
C LEU A 255 20.81 9.10 -14.02
N GLU A 256 21.18 9.95 -13.09
CA GLU A 256 21.47 11.37 -13.31
C GLU A 256 22.88 11.67 -12.77
N GLY A 257 23.58 12.63 -13.38
CA GLY A 257 24.96 12.96 -13.06
C GLY A 257 25.21 14.46 -13.09
N LEU A 258 25.74 15.00 -11.98
CA LEU A 258 26.28 16.36 -11.96
C LEU A 258 27.80 16.30 -12.19
N TRP A 259 28.31 17.15 -13.08
CA TRP A 259 29.71 17.16 -13.50
C TRP A 259 30.34 18.54 -13.33
N TRP A 260 31.57 18.55 -12.79
CA TRP A 260 32.39 19.76 -12.68
C TRP A 260 33.89 19.41 -12.63
N ALA A 261 34.73 20.42 -12.80
CA ALA A 261 36.17 20.32 -12.61
C ALA A 261 36.69 21.66 -12.05
N GLU A 262 37.87 21.65 -11.43
CA GLU A 262 38.52 22.91 -10.99
C GLU A 262 38.83 23.82 -12.18
N ASP A 263 39.21 23.22 -13.30
CA ASP A 263 39.40 23.89 -14.59
C ASP A 263 38.44 23.28 -15.61
N MET A 264 37.41 24.04 -15.99
CA MET A 264 36.38 23.58 -16.93
C MET A 264 36.93 23.28 -18.33
N THR A 265 38.14 23.75 -18.68
CA THR A 265 38.82 23.33 -19.92
C THR A 265 39.20 21.84 -19.93
N SER A 266 39.15 21.16 -18.77
CA SER A 266 39.35 19.71 -18.66
C SER A 266 38.27 18.90 -19.37
N PHE A 267 37.06 19.44 -19.55
CA PHE A 267 35.99 18.80 -20.31
C PHE A 267 36.28 18.86 -21.81
N VAL A 268 36.80 19.99 -22.29
CA VAL A 268 37.21 20.19 -23.69
C VAL A 268 38.43 19.34 -24.02
N THR A 269 39.42 19.32 -23.13
CA THR A 269 40.68 18.55 -23.30
C THR A 269 40.57 17.09 -22.85
N ARG A 270 39.37 16.66 -22.41
CA ARG A 270 39.05 15.29 -21.98
C ARG A 270 39.98 14.70 -20.92
N GLN A 271 40.41 15.52 -19.99
CA GLN A 271 41.18 15.05 -18.83
C GLN A 271 40.22 14.47 -17.78
N LYS A 272 39.60 13.32 -18.10
CA LYS A 272 38.54 12.67 -17.30
C LYS A 272 38.96 12.41 -15.85
N GLU A 273 40.25 12.24 -15.62
CA GLU A 273 40.83 12.03 -14.30
C GLU A 273 40.67 13.22 -13.35
N LYS A 274 40.46 14.42 -13.89
CA LYS A 274 40.26 15.66 -13.14
C LYS A 274 38.79 15.96 -12.87
N TRP A 275 37.88 15.13 -13.36
CA TRP A 275 36.46 15.37 -13.22
C TRP A 275 36.00 15.01 -11.81
N SER A 276 35.14 15.85 -11.27
CA SER A 276 34.39 15.59 -10.06
C SER A 276 32.92 15.42 -10.45
N TRP A 277 32.24 14.51 -9.77
CA TRP A 277 30.88 14.16 -10.12
C TRP A 277 30.02 13.84 -8.90
N THR A 278 28.71 14.02 -9.06
CA THR A 278 27.68 13.52 -8.14
C THR A 278 26.76 12.65 -8.96
N MET A 279 26.77 11.33 -8.71
CA MET A 279 25.79 10.43 -9.31
C MET A 279 24.54 10.40 -8.44
N MET A 280 23.38 10.42 -9.08
CA MET A 280 22.12 10.54 -8.36
C MET A 280 20.95 9.83 -9.05
N ILE A 281 19.95 9.43 -8.26
CA ILE A 281 18.67 8.89 -8.75
C ILE A 281 17.55 9.59 -7.99
N MET A 282 16.58 10.14 -8.73
CA MET A 282 15.46 10.90 -8.15
C MET A 282 14.58 10.01 -7.26
N ILE A 283 14.17 10.57 -6.13
CA ILE A 283 13.25 9.99 -5.16
C ILE A 283 11.87 10.65 -5.38
N PRO A 284 10.81 9.85 -5.63
CA PRO A 284 9.46 10.36 -5.74
C PRO A 284 9.01 11.20 -4.54
N ASP A 285 8.37 12.34 -4.80
CA ASP A 285 7.90 13.30 -3.80
C ASP A 285 6.89 12.73 -2.79
N PHE A 286 6.13 11.72 -3.21
CA PHE A 286 5.16 11.04 -2.35
C PHE A 286 5.80 10.12 -1.29
N LEU A 287 7.11 9.90 -1.35
CA LEU A 287 7.83 9.07 -0.38
C LEU A 287 8.36 9.93 0.75
N ASP A 288 7.83 9.70 1.96
CA ASP A 288 8.31 10.38 3.15
C ASP A 288 9.74 9.99 3.53
N ARG A 289 10.37 10.87 4.30
CA ARG A 289 11.74 10.70 4.80
C ARG A 289 11.93 9.40 5.57
N ALA A 290 10.96 9.01 6.40
CA ALA A 290 11.02 7.79 7.20
C ALA A 290 11.06 6.52 6.33
N THR A 291 10.39 6.51 5.19
CA THR A 291 10.43 5.39 4.24
C THR A 291 11.75 5.33 3.50
N VAL A 292 12.30 6.49 3.13
CA VAL A 292 13.62 6.60 2.50
C VAL A 292 14.74 6.10 3.44
N GLU A 293 14.74 6.55 4.70
CA GLU A 293 15.73 6.13 5.71
C GLU A 293 15.69 4.61 5.95
N ARG A 294 14.48 4.04 6.12
CA ARG A 294 14.31 2.58 6.25
C ARG A 294 14.79 1.82 5.01
N ALA A 295 14.63 2.38 3.81
CA ALA A 295 15.11 1.75 2.58
C ALA A 295 16.65 1.72 2.52
N MET A 296 17.32 2.77 2.99
CA MET A 296 18.78 2.80 3.11
C MET A 296 19.29 1.74 4.11
N GLU A 297 18.66 1.64 5.28
CA GLU A 297 18.99 0.62 6.27
C GLU A 297 18.77 -0.81 5.74
N ALA A 298 17.68 -1.03 5.02
CA ALA A 298 17.38 -2.33 4.43
C ALA A 298 18.36 -2.69 3.30
N ALA A 299 18.79 -1.72 2.50
CA ALA A 299 19.83 -1.92 1.48
C ALA A 299 21.17 -2.33 2.13
N ALA A 300 21.55 -1.68 3.25
CA ALA A 300 22.76 -2.00 4.02
C ALA A 300 22.82 -3.46 4.48
N LYS A 301 21.67 -4.00 4.90
CA LYS A 301 21.58 -5.38 5.41
C LYS A 301 21.61 -6.43 4.31
N LYS A 302 21.10 -6.11 3.11
CA LYS A 302 20.94 -7.07 2.01
C LYS A 302 22.24 -7.31 1.24
N LYS A 303 23.09 -6.29 1.13
CA LYS A 303 24.28 -6.34 0.29
C LYS A 303 25.42 -5.57 0.93
N ALA A 304 26.63 -6.13 0.90
CA ALA A 304 27.82 -5.38 1.22
C ALA A 304 28.05 -4.35 0.10
N LEU A 305 27.79 -3.07 0.42
CA LEU A 305 27.93 -1.93 -0.47
C LEU A 305 29.06 -1.05 0.08
N PRO A 306 30.28 -1.09 -0.50
CA PRO A 306 31.48 -0.46 0.08
C PRO A 306 31.32 1.04 0.35
N VAL A 307 30.53 1.73 -0.48
CA VAL A 307 30.35 3.17 -0.42
C VAL A 307 28.99 3.60 0.16
N LEU A 308 28.23 2.70 0.78
CA LEU A 308 26.91 3.05 1.32
C LEU A 308 26.96 4.18 2.36
N GLY A 309 28.05 4.28 3.14
CA GLY A 309 28.25 5.38 4.08
C GLY A 309 28.37 6.77 3.43
N ARG A 310 28.55 6.84 2.10
CA ARG A 310 28.58 8.08 1.32
C ARG A 310 27.23 8.42 0.67
N LEU A 311 26.25 7.51 0.76
CA LEU A 311 24.91 7.73 0.23
C LEU A 311 24.20 8.81 1.06
N ARG A 312 23.89 9.94 0.42
CA ARG A 312 23.13 11.04 1.03
C ARG A 312 21.79 11.23 0.34
N VAL A 313 20.84 11.79 1.07
CA VAL A 313 19.55 12.24 0.54
C VAL A 313 19.52 13.75 0.59
N GLU A 314 19.36 14.39 -0.56
CA GLU A 314 19.37 15.85 -0.66
C GLU A 314 18.34 16.33 -1.68
N GLN A 315 17.80 17.53 -1.45
CA GLN A 315 16.98 18.24 -2.41
C GLN A 315 17.86 19.14 -3.27
N LEU A 316 17.76 19.01 -4.60
CA LEU A 316 18.46 19.82 -5.58
C LEU A 316 17.50 20.88 -6.15
N GLU A 317 17.92 22.14 -6.07
CA GLU A 317 17.19 23.28 -6.64
C GLU A 317 17.91 23.82 -7.88
N GLU A 318 17.67 23.20 -9.03
CA GLU A 318 18.24 23.69 -10.30
C GLU A 318 17.55 24.99 -10.76
N GLY A 319 16.21 25.03 -10.70
CA GLY A 319 15.41 26.16 -11.19
C GLY A 319 15.57 26.34 -12.71
N LYS A 320 15.61 27.61 -13.15
CA LYS A 320 15.75 27.98 -14.56
C LYS A 320 17.00 27.33 -15.17
N SER A 321 16.78 26.48 -16.16
CA SER A 321 17.81 25.67 -16.82
C SER A 321 17.61 25.67 -18.33
N VAL A 322 18.68 25.41 -19.06
CA VAL A 322 18.64 25.15 -20.51
C VAL A 322 18.97 23.69 -20.74
N GLN A 323 18.18 23.01 -21.56
CA GLN A 323 18.39 21.59 -21.87
C GLN A 323 18.23 21.26 -23.35
N ILE A 324 18.81 20.14 -23.76
CA ILE A 324 18.68 19.55 -25.10
C ILE A 324 18.84 18.02 -25.01
N MET A 325 18.21 17.29 -25.91
CA MET A 325 18.45 15.85 -26.08
C MET A 325 19.69 15.63 -26.94
N HIS A 326 20.73 15.00 -26.39
CA HIS A 326 21.83 14.42 -27.15
C HIS A 326 21.49 13.00 -27.58
N VAL A 327 21.70 12.70 -28.86
CA VAL A 327 21.56 11.35 -29.42
C VAL A 327 22.90 10.91 -29.98
N GLY A 328 23.51 9.91 -29.34
CA GLY A 328 24.83 9.40 -29.69
C GLY A 328 25.70 9.11 -28.47
N PRO A 329 26.98 8.77 -28.69
CA PRO A 329 27.90 8.42 -27.61
C PRO A 329 28.16 9.60 -26.67
N TYR A 330 28.43 9.33 -25.39
CA TYR A 330 28.77 10.37 -24.39
C TYR A 330 29.99 11.20 -24.81
N ASP A 331 30.98 10.54 -25.42
CA ASP A 331 32.17 11.20 -25.97
C ASP A 331 31.86 12.11 -27.19
N ALA A 332 30.62 12.19 -27.68
CA ALA A 332 30.23 13.04 -28.80
C ALA A 332 29.45 14.30 -28.38
N GLU A 333 29.34 14.59 -27.08
CA GLU A 333 28.54 15.70 -26.54
C GLU A 333 29.23 17.09 -26.72
N GLY A 334 30.54 17.11 -26.90
CA GLY A 334 31.36 18.34 -26.96
C GLY A 334 30.86 19.43 -27.93
N PRO A 335 30.50 19.13 -29.19
CA PRO A 335 29.95 20.12 -30.11
C PRO A 335 28.62 20.74 -29.64
N VAL A 336 27.75 19.96 -28.99
CA VAL A 336 26.47 20.43 -28.46
C VAL A 336 26.70 21.35 -27.25
N LEU A 337 27.58 20.94 -26.34
CA LEU A 337 27.97 21.75 -25.18
C LEU A 337 28.63 23.07 -25.61
N LYS A 338 29.49 23.04 -26.63
CA LYS A 338 30.10 24.25 -27.20
C LYS A 338 29.03 25.23 -27.69
N ARG A 339 28.06 24.76 -28.50
CA ARG A 339 26.92 25.58 -28.96
C ARG A 339 26.09 26.13 -27.80
N LEU A 340 25.89 25.35 -26.74
CA LEU A 340 25.17 25.81 -25.55
C LEU A 340 25.88 27.01 -24.93
N HIS A 341 27.15 26.86 -24.57
CA HIS A 341 27.89 27.85 -23.79
C HIS A 341 28.37 29.07 -24.59
N GLU A 342 28.79 28.87 -25.84
CA GLU A 342 29.37 29.95 -26.65
C GLU A 342 28.34 30.72 -27.49
N GLU A 343 27.21 30.11 -27.83
CA GLU A 343 26.21 30.70 -28.73
C GLU A 343 24.88 30.94 -28.03
N PHE A 344 24.24 29.88 -27.51
CA PHE A 344 22.86 29.97 -27.03
C PHE A 344 22.72 30.78 -25.74
N LEU A 345 23.55 30.53 -24.72
CA LEU A 345 23.47 31.26 -23.46
C LEU A 345 23.70 32.76 -23.64
N PRO A 346 24.80 33.22 -24.32
CA PRO A 346 25.03 34.65 -24.53
C PRO A 346 23.93 35.32 -25.37
N ALA A 347 23.43 34.66 -26.41
CA ALA A 347 22.39 35.20 -27.28
C ALA A 347 21.05 35.40 -26.56
N ASN A 348 20.80 34.67 -25.47
CA ASN A 348 19.57 34.77 -24.67
C ASN A 348 19.75 35.57 -23.37
N GLY A 349 20.88 36.26 -23.18
CA GLY A 349 21.14 37.03 -21.96
C GLY A 349 21.29 36.15 -20.72
N LEU A 350 21.77 34.92 -20.90
CA LEU A 350 21.94 33.93 -19.83
C LEU A 350 23.43 33.69 -19.56
N ALA A 351 23.73 33.33 -18.31
CA ALA A 351 25.02 32.81 -17.89
C ALA A 351 24.83 31.51 -17.10
N GLU A 352 25.81 30.62 -17.15
CA GLU A 352 25.79 29.39 -16.38
C GLU A 352 25.71 29.64 -14.86
N ARG A 353 25.02 28.72 -14.19
CA ARG A 353 24.93 28.62 -12.73
C ARG A 353 25.04 27.13 -12.37
N GLY A 354 25.68 26.82 -11.25
CA GLY A 354 25.74 25.44 -10.76
C GLY A 354 26.58 24.51 -11.65
N ARG A 355 26.26 23.22 -11.59
CA ARG A 355 27.03 22.13 -12.24
C ARG A 355 26.36 21.71 -13.55
N HIS A 356 27.14 21.15 -14.46
CA HIS A 356 26.58 20.52 -15.66
C HIS A 356 25.80 19.28 -15.25
N HIS A 357 24.61 19.07 -15.81
CA HIS A 357 23.72 17.97 -15.43
C HIS A 357 23.38 17.10 -16.65
N GLU A 358 23.67 15.81 -16.53
CA GLU A 358 23.35 14.78 -17.51
C GLU A 358 22.31 13.80 -16.98
N ILE A 359 21.32 13.42 -17.80
CA ILE A 359 20.31 12.41 -17.48
C ILE A 359 20.40 11.26 -18.48
N TYR A 360 20.76 10.06 -18.01
CA TYR A 360 21.06 8.89 -18.85
C TYR A 360 19.81 8.04 -19.12
N LEU A 361 19.12 8.30 -20.25
CA LEU A 361 17.87 7.61 -20.58
C LEU A 361 18.07 6.21 -21.19
N GLY A 362 19.27 5.95 -21.73
CA GLY A 362 19.65 4.66 -22.31
C GLY A 362 20.64 3.89 -21.42
N ASP A 363 20.49 2.56 -21.32
CA ASP A 363 21.50 1.71 -20.68
C ASP A 363 22.64 1.44 -21.69
N PRO A 364 23.88 1.92 -21.46
CA PRO A 364 25.00 1.73 -22.38
C PRO A 364 25.41 0.27 -22.56
N ARG A 365 24.98 -0.63 -21.67
CA ARG A 365 25.21 -2.08 -21.81
C ARG A 365 24.22 -2.75 -22.75
N LYS A 366 23.12 -2.07 -23.09
CA LYS A 366 22.00 -2.63 -23.88
C LYS A 366 21.70 -1.84 -25.15
N THR A 367 22.18 -0.61 -25.24
CA THR A 367 21.87 0.33 -26.32
C THR A 367 23.13 0.58 -27.12
N ALA A 368 23.03 0.48 -28.46
CA ALA A 368 24.15 0.82 -29.33
C ALA A 368 24.55 2.30 -29.13
N PRO A 369 25.86 2.64 -29.17
CA PRO A 369 26.34 3.99 -28.84
C PRO A 369 25.68 5.11 -29.66
N ASP A 370 25.36 4.88 -30.93
CA ASP A 370 24.69 5.81 -31.85
C ASP A 370 23.21 6.06 -31.52
N LYS A 371 22.61 5.24 -30.64
CA LYS A 371 21.20 5.32 -30.22
C LYS A 371 21.05 5.71 -28.74
N LEU A 372 22.14 5.97 -28.05
CA LEU A 372 22.11 6.47 -26.68
C LEU A 372 21.42 7.84 -26.64
N LYS A 373 20.65 8.05 -25.58
CA LYS A 373 19.93 9.30 -25.34
C LYS A 373 20.33 9.85 -23.98
N THR A 374 20.86 11.06 -23.99
CA THR A 374 21.24 11.80 -22.79
C THR A 374 20.54 13.14 -22.82
N VAL A 375 19.86 13.53 -21.74
CA VAL A 375 19.47 14.94 -21.60
C VAL A 375 20.66 15.69 -21.06
N LEU A 376 21.12 16.70 -21.80
CA LEU A 376 22.13 17.63 -21.35
C LEU A 376 21.41 18.85 -20.80
N ARG A 377 21.70 19.23 -19.56
CA ARG A 377 21.09 20.36 -18.87
C ARG A 377 22.14 21.21 -18.19
N GLN A 378 21.98 22.52 -18.30
CA GLN A 378 22.78 23.52 -17.61
C GLN A 378 21.85 24.47 -16.85
N PRO A 379 21.93 24.54 -15.51
CA PRO A 379 21.26 25.59 -14.76
C PRO A 379 21.85 26.96 -15.14
N VAL A 380 21.00 27.98 -15.17
CA VAL A 380 21.35 29.31 -15.67
C VAL A 380 20.82 30.42 -14.76
N ARG A 381 21.37 31.61 -14.93
CA ARG A 381 20.89 32.87 -14.37
C ARG A 381 20.87 33.94 -15.45
N GLU A 382 20.13 35.01 -15.20
CA GLU A 382 20.18 36.21 -16.05
C GLU A 382 21.57 36.87 -15.91
N ARG A 383 22.08 37.35 -17.04
CA ARG A 383 23.44 37.89 -17.16
C ARG A 383 23.55 39.33 -16.69
#